data_AF-A0A9P6TX59-F1
#
_entry.id   AF-A0A9P6TX59-F1
#
_cell.length_a   1.000
_cell.length_b   1.000
_cell.length_c   1.000
_cell.angle_alpha   90.00
_cell.angle_beta   90.00
_cell.angle_gamma   90.00
#
_symmetry.space_group_name_H-M   'P 1'
#
loop_
_entity.id
_entity.type
_entity.pdbx_description
1 polymer ?
#
loop_
_entity_poly.entity_id
_entity_poly.type
_entity_poly.pdbx_seq_one_letter_code
_entity_poly.pdbx_strand_id
1 'polypeptide(L)'
;FILFPATVASVLGAVCFVSGALLNLWTLSSLGIKGMYNGDSFGFLFDAPVEDGPYRYMGDPQYVGTTLSLVGTAVYYQSIIGYVLAVDMYIIFWVSVMFLEGPHMRRIYSQKKKAE
;
A
#
# COMPACT_ATOMS: atom_id res chain seq x y z
N PHE A 1 6.08 24.37 12.62
CA PHE A 1 7.29 23.61 12.26
C PHE A 1 7.48 23.74 10.77
N ILE A 2 8.70 24.02 10.31
CA ILE A 2 9.01 24.18 8.88
C ILE A 2 10.33 23.45 8.63
N LEU A 3 10.27 22.41 7.81
CA LEU A 3 11.39 21.54 7.42
C LEU A 3 11.98 21.95 6.06
N PHE A 4 11.14 22.44 5.14
CA PHE A 4 11.53 22.82 3.78
C PHE A 4 11.05 24.23 3.42
N PRO A 5 11.72 24.92 2.49
CA PRO A 5 11.16 26.11 1.85
C PRO A 5 9.78 25.82 1.24
N ALA A 6 8.86 26.78 1.27
CA ALA A 6 7.46 26.57 0.86
C ALA A 6 7.32 25.93 -0.52
N THR A 7 8.02 26.45 -1.53
CA THR A 7 7.98 25.90 -2.89
C THR A 7 8.49 24.46 -2.95
N VAL A 8 9.55 24.15 -2.20
CA VAL A 8 10.11 22.80 -2.12
C VAL A 8 9.10 21.88 -1.44
N ALA A 9 8.56 22.24 -0.29
CA ALA A 9 7.54 21.48 0.43
C ALA A 9 6.34 21.14 -0.46
N SER A 10 5.80 22.14 -1.17
CA SER A 10 4.64 21.96 -2.04
C SER A 10 4.94 21.02 -3.21
N VAL A 11 6.06 21.21 -3.90
CA VAL A 11 6.43 20.38 -5.06
C VAL A 11 6.74 18.96 -4.63
N LEU A 12 7.60 18.77 -3.64
CA LEU A 12 8.01 17.44 -3.15
C LEU A 12 6.81 16.68 -2.58
N GLY A 13 6.00 17.36 -1.75
CA GLY A 13 4.80 16.77 -1.18
C GLY A 13 3.77 16.35 -2.22
N ALA A 14 3.52 17.21 -3.22
CA ALA A 14 2.61 16.90 -4.32
C ALA A 14 3.11 15.75 -5.20
N VAL A 15 4.42 15.73 -5.52
CA VAL A 15 5.02 14.63 -6.30
C VAL A 15 4.88 13.31 -5.55
N CYS A 16 5.25 13.27 -4.26
CA CYS A 16 5.07 12.06 -3.45
C CYS A 16 3.61 11.61 -3.41
N PHE A 17 2.68 12.54 -3.16
CA PHE A 17 1.25 12.23 -3.11
C PHE A 17 0.72 11.66 -4.42
N VAL A 18 1.02 12.32 -5.54
CA VAL A 18 0.56 11.88 -6.86
C VAL A 18 1.19 10.53 -7.23
N SER A 19 2.48 10.33 -6.98
CA SER A 19 3.14 9.04 -7.22
C SER A 19 2.52 7.91 -6.40
N GLY A 20 2.22 8.16 -5.12
CA GLY A 20 1.55 7.18 -4.26
C GLY A 20 0.14 6.85 -4.73
N ALA A 21 -0.64 7.87 -5.11
CA ALA A 21 -1.98 7.69 -5.65
C ALA A 21 -1.97 6.91 -6.98
N LEU A 22 -1.05 7.22 -7.89
CA LEU A 22 -0.90 6.51 -9.17
C LEU A 22 -0.49 5.05 -8.95
N LEU A 23 0.38 4.77 -7.99
CA LEU A 23 0.74 3.40 -7.62
C LEU A 23 -0.47 2.61 -7.08
N ASN A 24 -1.31 3.25 -6.25
CA ASN A 24 -2.54 2.64 -5.76
C ASN A 24 -3.56 2.39 -6.88
N LEU A 25 -3.70 3.31 -7.83
CA LEU A 25 -4.58 3.13 -8.99
C LEU A 25 -4.09 1.99 -9.89
N TRP A 26 -2.78 1.89 -10.10
CA TRP A 26 -2.19 0.77 -10.84
C TRP A 26 -2.41 -0.56 -10.12
N THR A 27 -2.22 -0.57 -8.80
CA THR A 27 -2.50 -1.74 -7.94
C THR A 27 -3.97 -2.16 -8.04
N LEU A 28 -4.90 -1.20 -7.96
CA LEU A 28 -6.33 -1.44 -8.09
C LEU A 28 -6.68 -2.00 -9.48
N SER A 29 -5.99 -1.56 -10.53
CA SER A 29 -6.22 -2.08 -11.88
C SER A 29 -5.76 -3.54 -12.05
N SER A 30 -4.76 -3.98 -11.28
CA SER A 30 -4.27 -5.36 -11.27
C SER A 30 -5.10 -6.30 -10.38
N LEU A 31 -5.40 -5.89 -9.14
CA LEU A 31 -6.15 -6.70 -8.17
C LEU A 31 -7.68 -6.65 -8.38
N GLY A 32 -8.17 -5.57 -8.97
CA GLY A 32 -9.58 -5.19 -8.89
C GLY A 32 -10.03 -4.82 -7.47
N ILE A 33 -11.27 -4.37 -7.35
CA ILE A 33 -11.85 -3.93 -6.06
C ILE A 33 -11.87 -5.09 -5.04
N LYS A 34 -12.19 -6.31 -5.47
CA LYS A 34 -12.27 -7.46 -4.55
C LYS A 34 -10.90 -7.81 -3.97
N GLY A 35 -9.84 -7.79 -4.78
CA GLY A 35 -8.49 -8.07 -4.30
C GLY A 35 -7.96 -6.96 -3.40
N MET A 36 -8.18 -5.69 -3.76
CA MET A 36 -7.74 -4.52 -2.98
C MET A 36 -8.29 -4.50 -1.54
N TYR A 37 -9.46 -5.09 -1.31
CA TYR A 37 -10.11 -5.15 0.00
C TYR A 37 -10.17 -6.56 0.57
N ASN A 38 -9.17 -7.41 0.28
CA ASN A 38 -8.98 -8.75 0.87
C ASN A 38 -10.16 -9.71 0.67
N GLY A 39 -10.84 -9.61 -0.47
CA GLY A 39 -12.02 -10.43 -0.77
C GLY A 39 -11.73 -11.93 -0.85
N ASP A 40 -10.49 -12.33 -1.09
CA ASP A 40 -10.03 -13.72 -1.05
C ASP A 40 -10.13 -14.34 0.35
N SER A 41 -9.91 -13.53 1.39
CA SER A 41 -10.14 -13.91 2.78
C SER A 41 -11.62 -14.14 3.10
N PHE A 42 -12.53 -13.61 2.27
CA PHE A 42 -13.98 -13.68 2.42
C PHE A 42 -14.68 -14.54 1.34
N GLY A 43 -13.94 -15.48 0.73
CA GLY A 43 -14.52 -16.49 -0.16
C GLY A 43 -14.45 -16.16 -1.66
N PHE A 44 -13.91 -15.00 -2.05
CA PHE A 44 -13.58 -14.70 -3.45
C PHE A 44 -12.12 -15.08 -3.76
N LEU A 45 -11.72 -16.31 -3.45
CA LEU A 45 -10.35 -16.77 -3.61
C LEU A 45 -9.95 -16.84 -5.09
N PHE A 46 -8.88 -16.15 -5.46
CA PHE A 46 -8.36 -16.15 -6.82
C PHE A 46 -7.76 -17.51 -7.21
N ASP A 47 -7.55 -17.73 -8.50
CA ASP A 47 -6.89 -18.93 -9.04
C ASP A 47 -5.42 -19.01 -8.67
N ALA A 48 -4.73 -17.88 -8.76
CA ALA A 48 -3.37 -17.73 -8.28
C ALA A 48 -3.21 -16.33 -7.66
N PRO A 49 -2.18 -16.13 -6.82
CA PRO A 49 -1.76 -14.79 -6.42
C PRO A 49 -1.49 -13.92 -7.65
N VAL A 50 -1.85 -12.64 -7.54
CA VAL A 50 -1.63 -11.66 -8.62
C VAL A 50 -0.14 -11.30 -8.67
N GLU A 51 0.50 -11.58 -9.80
CA GLU A 51 1.93 -11.29 -10.04
C GLU A 51 2.15 -10.24 -11.14
N ASP A 52 1.09 -9.61 -11.66
CA ASP A 52 1.18 -8.64 -12.76
C ASP A 52 1.22 -7.18 -12.27
N GLY A 53 1.36 -6.25 -13.21
CA GLY A 53 1.40 -4.82 -12.92
C GLY A 53 2.50 -4.44 -11.90
N PRO A 54 2.17 -3.73 -10.80
CA PRO A 54 3.16 -3.30 -9.81
C PRO A 54 3.69 -4.46 -8.95
N TYR A 55 2.95 -5.58 -8.85
CA TYR A 55 3.36 -6.76 -8.08
C TYR A 55 4.60 -7.46 -8.63
N ARG A 56 4.96 -7.18 -9.90
CA ARG A 56 6.21 -7.64 -10.52
C ARG A 56 7.46 -7.05 -9.86
N TYR A 57 7.32 -5.91 -9.19
CA TYR A 57 8.45 -5.14 -8.66
C TYR A 57 8.46 -5.10 -7.13
N MET A 58 7.32 -5.23 -6.48
CA MET A 58 7.19 -5.19 -5.01
C MET A 58 6.00 -6.01 -4.53
N GLY A 59 6.09 -6.56 -3.31
CA GLY A 59 5.06 -7.46 -2.77
C GLY A 59 3.74 -6.77 -2.48
N ASP A 60 3.76 -5.56 -1.91
CA ASP A 60 2.54 -4.90 -1.41
C ASP A 60 2.46 -3.43 -1.84
N PRO A 61 2.32 -3.17 -3.16
CA PRO A 61 2.38 -1.83 -3.74
C PRO A 61 1.30 -0.88 -3.20
N GLN A 62 0.15 -1.40 -2.78
CA GLN A 62 -0.92 -0.61 -2.16
C GLN A 62 -0.51 0.05 -0.82
N TYR A 63 0.27 -0.64 0.00
CA TYR A 63 0.73 -0.10 1.29
C TYR A 63 1.85 0.90 1.08
N VAL A 64 2.74 0.63 0.12
CA VAL A 64 3.81 1.57 -0.30
C VAL A 64 3.19 2.85 -0.86
N GLY A 65 2.23 2.74 -1.78
CA GLY A 65 1.56 3.88 -2.40
C GLY A 65 0.82 4.73 -1.36
N THR A 66 0.06 4.09 -0.47
CA THR A 66 -0.66 4.79 0.60
C THR A 66 0.29 5.49 1.58
N THR A 67 1.37 4.83 1.99
CA THR A 67 2.41 5.43 2.86
C THR A 67 3.04 6.64 2.19
N LEU A 68 3.41 6.52 0.91
CA LEU A 68 4.00 7.61 0.14
C LEU A 68 3.05 8.80 0.02
N SER A 69 1.75 8.55 -0.14
CA SER A 69 0.73 9.60 -0.14
C SER A 69 0.64 10.31 1.21
N LEU A 70 0.63 9.58 2.32
CA LEU A 70 0.58 10.18 3.66
C LEU A 70 1.83 11.02 3.96
N VAL A 71 3.01 10.51 3.60
CA VAL A 71 4.27 11.26 3.73
C VAL A 71 4.23 12.51 2.84
N GLY A 72 3.79 12.39 1.59
CA GLY A 72 3.63 13.53 0.69
C GLY A 72 2.71 14.61 1.25
N THR A 73 1.57 14.22 1.83
CA THR A 73 0.66 15.13 2.52
C THR A 73 1.33 15.80 3.73
N ALA A 74 2.04 15.04 4.56
CA ALA A 74 2.77 15.58 5.71
C ALA A 74 3.85 16.60 5.31
N VAL A 75 4.56 16.32 4.21
CA VAL A 75 5.55 17.23 3.60
C VAL A 75 4.87 18.49 3.06
N TYR A 76 3.78 18.34 2.30
CA TYR A 76 3.07 19.47 1.70
C TYR A 76 2.60 20.47 2.77
N TYR A 77 2.00 19.97 3.84
CA TYR A 77 1.48 20.79 4.94
C TYR A 77 2.51 21.13 6.02
N GLN A 78 3.75 20.63 5.90
CA GLN A 78 4.81 20.82 6.89
C GLN A 78 4.36 20.46 8.33
N SER A 79 3.58 19.39 8.47
CA SER A 79 2.89 19.03 9.72
C SER A 79 3.62 17.92 10.49
N ILE A 80 4.09 18.22 11.71
CA ILE A 80 4.67 17.21 12.63
C ILE A 80 3.69 16.07 12.87
N ILE A 81 2.42 16.40 13.15
CA ILE A 81 1.38 15.40 13.39
C ILE A 81 1.19 14.55 12.13
N GLY A 82 1.26 15.15 10.94
CA GLY A 82 1.20 14.41 9.67
C GLY A 82 2.32 13.39 9.55
N TYR A 83 3.57 13.74 9.90
CA TYR A 83 4.69 12.80 9.87
C TYR A 83 4.53 11.67 10.88
N VAL A 84 4.08 11.98 12.12
CA VAL A 84 3.84 10.98 13.15
C VAL A 84 2.78 9.98 12.69
N LEU A 85 1.66 10.47 12.14
CA LEU A 85 0.60 9.61 11.60
C LEU A 85 1.06 8.78 10.39
N ALA A 86 1.91 9.35 9.52
CA ALA A 86 2.47 8.61 8.39
C ALA A 86 3.38 7.46 8.84
N VAL A 87 4.21 7.70 9.86
CA VAL A 87 5.07 6.65 10.47
C VAL A 87 4.23 5.60 11.18
N ASP A 88 3.25 6.01 11.97
CA ASP A 88 2.34 5.11 12.67
C ASP A 88 1.60 4.19 11.69
N MET A 89 1.04 4.77 10.62
CA MET A 89 0.37 4.00 9.56
C MET A 89 1.34 3.03 8.85
N TYR A 90 2.56 3.46 8.56
CA TYR A 90 3.57 2.56 7.97
C TYR A 90 3.86 1.35 8.87
N ILE A 91 3.98 1.57 10.19
CA ILE A 91 4.18 0.49 11.16
C ILE A 91 2.98 -0.46 11.14
N ILE A 92 1.75 0.07 11.14
CA ILE A 92 0.53 -0.75 11.07
C ILE A 92 0.54 -1.62 9.80
N PHE A 93 0.85 -1.04 8.64
CA PHE A 93 0.92 -1.80 7.38
C PHE A 93 2.03 -2.85 7.42
N TRP A 94 3.21 -2.51 7.91
CA TRP A 94 4.32 -3.45 8.01
C TRP A 94 3.98 -4.64 8.91
N VAL A 95 3.36 -4.37 10.08
CA VAL A 95 2.90 -5.43 10.99
C VAL A 95 1.83 -6.28 10.32
N SER A 96 0.85 -5.65 9.65
CA SER A 96 -0.23 -6.34 8.95
C SER A 96 0.32 -7.31 7.90
N VAL A 97 1.18 -6.83 7.00
CA VAL A 97 1.78 -7.66 5.93
C VAL A 97 2.61 -8.79 6.52
N MET A 98 3.50 -8.49 7.47
CA MET A 98 4.47 -9.46 7.96
C MET A 98 3.82 -10.57 8.79
N PHE A 99 2.85 -10.22 9.65
CA PHE A 99 2.32 -11.14 10.65
C PHE A 99 0.90 -11.63 10.39
N LEU A 100 0.09 -10.89 9.63
CA LEU A 100 -1.31 -11.23 9.41
C LEU A 100 -1.54 -11.69 7.97
N GLU A 101 -1.42 -10.77 7.02
CA GLU A 101 -1.78 -11.00 5.62
C GLU A 101 -0.84 -12.00 4.95
N GLY A 102 0.48 -11.80 5.03
CA GLY A 102 1.44 -12.70 4.39
C GLY A 102 1.28 -14.17 4.82
N PRO A 103 1.23 -14.49 6.13
CA PRO A 103 0.95 -15.84 6.62
C PRO A 103 -0.43 -16.37 6.23
N HIS A 104 -1.46 -15.52 6.27
CA HIS A 104 -2.83 -15.89 5.88
C HIS A 104 -2.91 -16.28 4.40
N MET A 105 -2.35 -15.44 3.53
CA MET A 105 -2.31 -15.63 2.09
C MET A 105 -1.58 -16.94 1.73
N ARG A 106 -0.38 -17.16 2.29
CA ARG A 106 0.34 -18.43 2.08
C ARG A 106 -0.49 -19.65 2.49
N ARG A 107 -1.23 -19.55 3.59
CA ARG A 107 -2.10 -20.63 4.06
C ARG A 107 -3.23 -20.92 3.08
N ILE A 108 -4.04 -19.92 2.70
CA ILE A 108 -5.22 -20.14 1.85
C ILE A 108 -4.85 -20.65 0.45
N TYR A 109 -3.80 -20.10 -0.18
CA TYR A 109 -3.36 -20.55 -1.49
C TYR A 109 -2.67 -21.92 -1.45
N SER A 110 -1.96 -22.26 -0.36
CA SER A 110 -1.41 -23.62 -0.19
C SER A 110 -2.48 -24.70 0.00
N GLN A 111 -3.61 -24.33 0.61
CA GLN A 111 -4.75 -25.24 0.80
C GLN A 111 -5.47 -25.48 -0.52
N LYS A 112 -5.69 -24.42 -1.34
CA LYS A 112 -6.28 -24.56 -2.67
C LYS A 112 -5.47 -25.52 -3.55
N LYS A 113 -4.15 -25.31 -3.63
CA LYS A 113 -3.24 -26.17 -4.41
C LYS A 113 -3.23 -27.64 -3.97
N LYS A 114 -3.58 -27.96 -2.72
CA LYS A 114 -3.68 -29.35 -2.23
C LYS A 114 -5.03 -30.00 -2.53
N ALA A 115 -6.07 -29.20 -2.77
CA ALA A 115 -7.41 -29.66 -3.06
C ALA A 115 -7.64 -29.92 -4.56
N GLU A 116 -6.79 -29.35 -5.41
CA GLU A 116 -6.63 -29.63 -6.85
C GLU A 116 -5.80 -30.91 -7.07
#